data_AF-A0A2S8A797-F1
#
_entry.id   AF-A0A2S8A797-F1
#
_cell.length_a   1.000
_cell.length_b   1.000
_cell.length_c   1.000
_cell.angle_alpha   90.00
_cell.angle_beta   90.00
_cell.angle_gamma   90.00
#
_symmetry.space_group_name_H-M   'P 1'
#
loop_
_entity.id
_entity.type
_entity.pdbx_description
1 polymer ?
#
loop_
_entity_poly.entity_id
_entity_poly.type
_entity_poly.pdbx_seq_one_letter_code
_entity_poly.pdbx_strand_id
1 'polypeptide(L)'
;MKIIFSILISLLCIFNYTQTIITGKVIDKNTGLPIEGVEITTLDSNKNFTNSEGKYYLYYTGGVINFNHLYYQDKEISDIKDHTTISLTPLEMTDIDEIVVKSPKLIVEEAFKEMKNNYVLFPYSESFFLRGTIKQNNELLRIVDLTGQIHRKTSFLTSTIKKNKYKASVSNIRKAGKVFSSNKIEYFRLFTLKEILYRATLIGIEYKNYNFYKGENIDSLYTKIYFTAKENTNNPREGFYIINNTDNAILSVYYHSKNDRNSGLPFTSKYGFKWRVMNYNIAISYSYNSSLKKYTQSNCVFKYNVELFDRNNKRTVYDLDYQLLLSNPTTSDITSNTSVTKEIFKIEGAYNEEFWKKQNQLLLTEEMKKFINSLQDNKEYKAILSK
;
A
#
# COMPACT_ATOMS: atom_id res chain seq x y z
N MET A 1 45.29 21.78 33.81
CA MET A 1 45.02 20.80 32.73
C MET A 1 44.10 19.64 33.15
N LYS A 2 44.32 18.97 34.29
CA LYS A 2 43.47 17.83 34.73
C LYS A 2 41.99 18.19 34.99
N ILE A 3 41.70 19.37 35.54
CA ILE A 3 40.32 19.81 35.84
C ILE A 3 39.53 20.13 34.55
N ILE A 4 40.18 20.73 33.55
CA ILE A 4 39.56 21.01 32.24
C ILE A 4 39.26 19.70 31.48
N PHE A 5 40.13 18.69 31.61
CA PHE A 5 39.91 17.37 31.00
C PHE A 5 38.76 16.60 31.67
N SER A 6 38.59 16.73 32.99
CA SER A 6 37.43 16.16 33.71
C SER A 6 36.10 16.85 33.35
N ILE A 7 36.09 18.17 33.14
CA ILE A 7 34.88 18.89 32.72
C ILE A 7 34.51 18.48 31.27
N LEU A 8 35.50 18.31 30.39
CA LEU A 8 35.29 17.87 29.01
C LEU A 8 34.73 16.44 28.91
N ILE A 9 35.12 15.54 29.82
CA ILE A 9 34.57 14.17 29.90
C ILE A 9 33.16 14.15 30.51
N SER A 10 32.86 15.04 31.47
CA SER A 10 31.49 15.19 32.01
C SER A 10 30.50 15.78 31.00
N LEU A 11 30.98 16.64 30.08
CA LEU A 11 30.18 17.16 28.96
C LEU A 11 30.03 16.18 27.79
N LEU A 12 30.67 15.00 27.79
CA LEU A 12 30.42 13.96 26.77
C LEU A 12 29.28 13.01 27.14
N CYS A 13 28.66 13.16 28.33
CA CYS A 13 27.48 12.38 28.74
C CYS A 13 26.15 12.99 28.28
N ILE A 14 26.17 13.93 27.32
CA ILE A 14 24.97 14.59 26.80
C ILE A 14 24.14 13.58 26.01
N PHE A 15 23.05 13.13 26.64
CA PHE A 15 21.86 12.48 26.09
C PHE A 15 22.08 11.38 25.03
N ASN A 16 22.46 10.18 25.48
CA ASN A 16 22.06 8.97 24.76
C ASN A 16 20.54 8.79 24.94
N TYR A 17 19.74 9.38 24.07
CA TYR A 17 18.34 8.97 23.91
C TYR A 17 18.37 7.51 23.43
N THR A 18 18.14 6.58 24.35
CA THR A 18 17.95 5.18 23.99
C THR A 18 16.65 5.09 23.20
N GLN A 19 16.77 4.94 21.88
CA GLN A 19 15.64 4.56 21.04
C GLN A 19 15.21 3.18 21.47
N THR A 20 14.01 3.08 22.05
CA THR A 20 13.43 1.80 22.41
C THR A 20 12.67 1.28 21.21
N ILE A 21 12.91 0.02 20.86
CA ILE A 21 12.10 -0.65 19.84
C ILE A 21 10.81 -1.08 20.49
N ILE A 22 9.68 -0.72 19.89
CA ILE A 22 8.35 -1.09 20.36
C ILE A 22 7.66 -1.88 19.28
N THR A 23 7.21 -3.07 19.65
CA THR A 23 6.42 -3.95 18.83
C THR A 23 5.04 -4.13 19.43
N GLY A 24 4.10 -4.61 18.63
CA GLY A 24 2.75 -4.87 19.12
C GLY A 24 1.80 -5.27 18.02
N LYS A 25 0.51 -5.22 18.33
CA LYS A 25 -0.58 -5.53 17.41
C LYS A 25 -1.67 -4.48 17.49
N VAL A 26 -2.27 -4.13 16.36
CA VAL A 26 -3.51 -3.34 16.32
C VAL A 26 -4.66 -4.26 15.95
N ILE A 27 -5.73 -4.19 16.73
CA ILE A 27 -6.94 -5.00 16.54
C ILE A 27 -8.18 -4.12 16.56
N ASP A 28 -9.21 -4.59 15.88
CA ASP A 28 -10.56 -4.07 16.01
C ASP A 28 -11.08 -4.38 17.42
N LYS A 29 -11.57 -3.36 18.13
CA LYS A 29 -12.05 -3.49 19.52
C LYS A 29 -13.25 -4.43 19.66
N ASN A 30 -14.09 -4.54 18.64
CA ASN A 30 -15.35 -5.29 18.68
C ASN A 30 -15.15 -6.75 18.26
N THR A 31 -14.36 -6.99 17.21
CA THR A 31 -14.16 -8.33 16.63
C THR A 31 -12.88 -9.01 17.08
N GLY A 32 -11.90 -8.25 17.60
CA GLY A 32 -10.57 -8.75 17.94
C GLY A 32 -9.69 -9.10 16.73
N LEU A 33 -10.19 -8.87 15.50
CA LEU A 33 -9.46 -9.16 14.27
C LEU A 33 -8.32 -8.16 14.05
N PRO A 34 -7.19 -8.58 13.43
CA PRO A 34 -6.10 -7.67 13.11
C PRO A 34 -6.51 -6.61 12.08
N ILE A 35 -6.02 -5.38 12.27
CA ILE A 35 -6.24 -4.29 11.32
C ILE A 35 -4.96 -4.09 10.49
N GLU A 36 -5.04 -4.35 9.18
CA GLU A 36 -3.96 -4.12 8.20
C GLU A 36 -3.91 -2.64 7.79
N GLY A 37 -2.71 -2.06 7.69
CA GLY A 37 -2.52 -0.72 7.13
C GLY A 37 -2.85 0.45 8.06
N VAL A 38 -2.90 0.26 9.38
CA VAL A 38 -2.98 1.35 10.36
C VAL A 38 -1.71 2.18 10.26
N GLU A 39 -1.86 3.48 10.00
CA GLU A 39 -0.75 4.43 9.97
C GLU A 39 -0.33 4.77 11.40
N ILE A 40 0.95 4.60 11.69
CA ILE A 40 1.53 4.89 12.99
C ILE A 40 2.55 5.99 12.81
N THR A 41 2.29 7.12 13.43
CA THR A 41 3.14 8.31 13.36
C THR A 41 3.69 8.67 14.73
N THR A 42 4.93 9.16 14.72
CA THR A 42 5.66 9.65 15.89
C THR A 42 6.11 11.08 15.61
N LEU A 43 6.52 11.82 16.66
CA LEU A 43 7.06 13.18 16.53
C LEU A 43 8.22 13.27 15.52
N ASP A 44 9.05 12.22 15.43
CA ASP A 44 10.18 12.13 14.50
C ASP A 44 9.76 11.86 13.03
N SER A 45 8.45 11.90 12.73
CA SER A 45 7.86 11.78 11.38
C SER A 45 8.11 10.46 10.66
N ASN A 46 8.58 9.42 11.35
CA ASN A 46 8.66 8.07 10.81
C ASN A 46 7.26 7.47 10.73
N LYS A 47 6.77 7.24 9.50
CA LYS A 47 5.51 6.53 9.25
C LYS A 47 5.75 5.02 9.19
N ASN A 48 5.11 4.28 10.08
CA ASN A 48 5.07 2.82 10.05
C ASN A 48 3.64 2.34 9.82
N PHE A 49 3.49 1.14 9.30
CA PHE A 49 2.17 0.57 9.04
C PHE A 49 2.05 -0.84 9.61
N THR A 50 0.86 -1.18 10.09
CA THR A 50 0.57 -2.57 10.46
C THR A 50 0.54 -3.46 9.22
N ASN A 51 1.06 -4.68 9.35
CA ASN A 51 0.95 -5.71 8.31
C ASN A 51 -0.43 -6.41 8.35
N SER A 52 -0.64 -7.42 7.49
CA SER A 52 -1.86 -8.22 7.44
C SER A 52 -2.21 -8.97 8.73
N GLU A 53 -1.24 -9.17 9.62
CA GLU A 53 -1.44 -9.77 10.95
C GLU A 53 -1.72 -8.70 12.02
N GLY A 54 -1.86 -7.43 11.62
CA GLY A 54 -2.05 -6.29 12.51
C GLY A 54 -0.80 -5.90 13.28
N LYS A 55 0.35 -6.53 13.01
CA LYS A 55 1.58 -6.29 13.79
C LYS A 55 2.27 -5.02 13.34
N TYR A 56 2.83 -4.28 14.31
CA TYR A 56 3.63 -3.09 14.06
C TYR A 56 4.99 -3.14 14.77
N TYR A 57 5.87 -2.24 14.32
CA TYR A 57 7.19 -1.99 14.86
C TYR A 57 7.51 -0.51 14.70
N LEU A 58 8.00 0.15 15.75
CA LEU A 58 8.51 1.51 15.66
C LEU A 58 9.73 1.72 16.56
N TYR A 59 10.57 2.68 16.17
CA TYR A 59 11.55 3.29 17.06
C TYR A 59 10.88 4.38 17.85
N TYR A 60 10.97 4.30 19.17
CA TYR A 60 10.34 5.21 20.09
C TYR A 60 11.39 5.91 20.96
N THR A 61 11.39 7.24 20.88
CA THR A 61 12.28 8.16 21.59
C THR A 61 11.59 8.86 22.76
N GLY A 62 10.30 8.59 22.99
CA GLY A 62 9.43 9.34 23.89
C GLY A 62 8.37 10.16 23.13
N GLY A 63 7.34 10.61 23.84
CA GLY A 63 6.29 11.47 23.30
C GLY A 63 5.06 10.72 22.77
N VAL A 64 4.22 11.42 22.00
CA VAL A 64 2.92 10.92 21.56
C VAL A 64 3.07 10.10 20.28
N ILE A 65 2.41 8.94 20.25
CA ILE A 65 2.28 8.07 19.09
C ILE A 65 0.82 8.10 18.64
N ASN A 66 0.61 8.39 17.37
CA ASN A 66 -0.72 8.46 16.79
C ASN A 66 -0.96 7.25 15.89
N PHE A 67 -2.01 6.50 16.21
CA PHE A 67 -2.55 5.42 15.41
C PHE A 67 -3.76 5.93 14.65
N ASN A 68 -3.64 6.04 13.33
CA ASN A 68 -4.69 6.52 12.46
C ASN A 68 -5.10 5.43 11.47
N HIS A 69 -6.41 5.23 11.33
CA HIS A 69 -6.97 4.39 10.29
C HIS A 69 -8.35 4.93 9.92
N LEU A 70 -8.63 5.02 8.62
CA LEU A 70 -9.81 5.69 8.08
C LEU A 70 -11.17 5.21 8.63
N TYR A 71 -11.25 4.00 9.18
CA TYR A 71 -12.48 3.37 9.66
C TYR A 71 -12.58 3.31 11.18
N TYR A 72 -11.61 3.88 11.90
CA TYR A 72 -11.51 3.78 13.35
C TYR A 72 -11.23 5.15 13.95
N GLN A 73 -11.60 5.32 15.21
CA GLN A 73 -11.23 6.50 15.97
C GLN A 73 -9.71 6.57 16.10
N ASP A 74 -9.17 7.75 15.80
CA ASP A 74 -7.76 8.04 16.02
C ASP A 74 -7.41 7.84 17.49
N LYS A 75 -6.25 7.24 17.73
CA LYS A 75 -5.79 6.92 19.08
C LYS A 75 -4.39 7.44 19.30
N GLU A 76 -4.28 8.35 20.26
CA GLU A 76 -3.01 8.89 20.72
C GLU A 76 -2.55 8.13 21.98
N ILE A 77 -1.28 7.77 22.03
CA ILE A 77 -0.68 7.06 23.17
C ILE A 77 0.67 7.69 23.50
N SER A 78 0.80 8.18 24.73
CA SER A 78 2.01 8.86 25.21
C SER A 78 3.00 7.93 25.92
N ASP A 79 2.55 6.78 26.43
CA ASP A 79 3.36 5.82 27.20
C ASP A 79 3.07 4.39 26.76
N ILE A 80 3.58 4.01 25.58
CA ILE A 80 3.41 2.65 25.07
C ILE A 80 4.53 1.73 25.57
N LYS A 81 4.18 0.50 25.95
CA LYS A 81 5.16 -0.54 26.30
C LYS A 81 5.41 -1.46 25.10
N ASP A 82 6.54 -2.16 25.10
CA ASP A 82 6.77 -3.21 24.12
C ASP A 82 5.71 -4.32 24.24
N HIS A 83 5.40 -4.95 23.12
CA HIS A 83 4.35 -5.96 22.94
C HIS A 83 2.92 -5.52 23.28
N THR A 84 2.63 -4.21 23.27
CA THR A 84 1.27 -3.72 23.55
C THR A 84 0.29 -4.09 22.43
N THR A 85 -0.91 -4.53 22.78
CA THR A 85 -2.02 -4.64 21.83
C THR A 85 -2.89 -3.40 21.90
N ILE A 86 -3.03 -2.72 20.77
CA ILE A 86 -3.85 -1.52 20.61
C ILE A 86 -5.19 -1.92 20.02
N SER A 87 -6.24 -1.84 20.82
CA SER A 87 -7.60 -1.91 20.30
C SER A 87 -8.03 -0.53 19.78
N LEU A 88 -8.40 -0.46 18.50
CA LEU A 88 -9.04 0.71 17.91
C LEU A 88 -10.56 0.50 17.90
N THR A 89 -11.29 1.51 18.36
CA THR A 89 -12.75 1.52 18.30
C THR A 89 -13.16 1.84 16.86
N PRO A 90 -13.94 0.98 16.18
CA PRO A 90 -14.56 1.35 14.92
C PRO A 90 -15.33 2.66 15.09
N LEU A 91 -15.30 3.54 14.09
CA LEU A 91 -16.13 4.75 14.16
C LEU A 91 -17.59 4.31 14.27
N GLU A 92 -18.31 4.88 15.25
CA GLU A 92 -19.72 4.54 15.47
C GLU A 92 -20.53 5.00 14.27
N MET A 93 -21.28 4.07 13.70
CA MET A 93 -22.25 4.37 12.65
C MET A 93 -23.44 5.05 13.32
N THR A 94 -23.35 6.37 13.48
CA THR A 94 -24.50 7.16 13.95
C THR A 94 -25.53 7.25 12.85
N ASP A 95 -26.75 6.81 13.13
CA ASP A 95 -27.94 7.26 12.42
C ASP A 95 -28.03 8.78 12.57
N ILE A 96 -27.81 9.50 11.49
CA ILE A 96 -28.06 10.94 11.44
C ILE A 96 -29.50 11.13 11.02
N ASP A 97 -30.25 11.90 11.80
CA ASP A 97 -31.57 12.41 11.41
C ASP A 97 -31.50 13.03 10.00
N GLU A 98 -32.39 12.54 9.14
CA GLU A 98 -32.45 12.83 7.72
C GLU A 98 -32.63 14.33 7.45
N ILE A 99 -31.53 15.06 7.19
CA ILE A 99 -31.53 16.23 6.32
C ILE A 99 -30.21 16.26 5.54
N VAL A 100 -30.19 15.68 4.33
CA VAL A 100 -29.75 16.30 3.06
C VAL A 100 -30.11 15.37 1.89
N VAL A 101 -30.99 15.89 1.04
CA VAL A 101 -31.66 15.35 -0.16
C VAL A 101 -30.71 15.16 -1.37
N LYS A 102 -29.43 14.80 -1.16
CA LYS A 102 -28.49 14.59 -2.28
C LYS A 102 -28.38 13.11 -2.64
N SER A 103 -28.68 12.79 -3.90
CA SER A 103 -28.47 11.45 -4.46
C SER A 103 -27.01 11.01 -4.25
N PRO A 104 -26.72 9.76 -3.84
CA PRO A 104 -25.37 9.21 -3.70
C PRO A 104 -24.49 9.42 -4.94
N LYS A 105 -25.12 9.36 -6.12
CA LYS A 105 -24.47 9.65 -7.40
C LYS A 105 -23.97 11.10 -7.49
N LEU A 106 -24.76 12.07 -7.03
CA LEU A 106 -24.39 13.49 -7.06
C LEU A 106 -23.20 13.78 -6.14
N ILE A 107 -23.13 13.14 -4.98
CA ILE A 107 -21.99 13.25 -4.05
C ILE A 107 -20.70 12.81 -4.73
N VAL A 108 -20.75 11.66 -5.42
CA VAL A 108 -19.60 11.18 -6.20
C VAL A 108 -19.27 12.16 -7.32
N GLU A 109 -20.25 12.60 -8.13
CA GLU A 109 -20.00 13.57 -9.20
C GLU A 109 -19.37 14.89 -8.71
N GLU A 110 -19.77 15.39 -7.53
CA GLU A 110 -19.16 16.55 -6.88
C GLU A 110 -17.70 16.27 -6.48
N ALA A 111 -17.41 15.14 -5.84
CA ALA A 111 -16.04 14.76 -5.48
C ALA A 111 -15.10 14.69 -6.70
N PHE A 112 -15.60 14.19 -7.83
CA PHE A 112 -14.83 14.15 -9.07
C PHE A 112 -14.61 15.53 -9.71
N LYS A 113 -15.57 16.46 -9.57
CA LYS A 113 -15.38 17.85 -10.00
C LYS A 113 -14.29 18.55 -9.17
N GLU A 114 -14.20 18.22 -7.88
CA GLU A 114 -13.21 18.77 -6.95
C GLU A 114 -11.82 18.13 -7.07
N MET A 115 -11.64 17.07 -7.86
CA MET A 115 -10.33 16.41 -7.99
C MET A 115 -9.20 17.36 -8.42
N LYS A 116 -9.48 18.35 -9.28
CA LYS A 116 -8.49 19.35 -9.70
C LYS A 116 -8.04 20.27 -8.56
N ASN A 117 -8.92 20.50 -7.59
CA ASN A 117 -8.69 21.36 -6.45
C ASN A 117 -8.06 20.60 -5.29
N ASN A 118 -8.42 19.32 -5.12
CA ASN A 118 -7.99 18.54 -3.96
C ASN A 118 -6.66 17.80 -4.16
N TYR A 119 -6.27 17.47 -5.40
CA TYR A 119 -5.11 16.60 -5.63
C TYR A 119 -4.01 17.23 -6.49
N VAL A 120 -2.83 16.60 -6.43
CA VAL A 120 -1.65 17.01 -7.20
C VAL A 120 -1.79 16.59 -8.66
N LEU A 121 -2.02 17.57 -9.54
CA LEU A 121 -2.08 17.44 -11.00
C LEU A 121 -0.89 18.07 -11.73
N PHE A 122 0.20 18.32 -11.01
CA PHE A 122 1.47 18.83 -11.51
C PHE A 122 2.61 17.83 -11.19
N PRO A 123 3.79 17.95 -11.82
CA PRO A 123 4.90 17.04 -11.56
C PRO A 123 5.39 17.11 -10.11
N TYR A 124 5.56 15.96 -9.48
CA TYR A 124 6.07 15.84 -8.12
C TYR A 124 6.82 14.52 -7.94
N SER A 125 7.63 14.47 -6.90
CA SER A 125 8.33 13.28 -6.44
C SER A 125 7.91 12.94 -5.03
N GLU A 126 8.09 11.69 -4.64
CA GLU A 126 7.75 11.20 -3.30
C GLU A 126 8.60 9.98 -2.96
N SER A 127 8.76 9.71 -1.67
CA SER A 127 9.39 8.50 -1.16
C SER A 127 8.42 7.34 -1.23
N PHE A 128 8.93 6.14 -1.49
CA PHE A 128 8.10 4.94 -1.50
C PHE A 128 8.75 3.77 -0.76
N PHE A 129 7.89 2.92 -0.20
CA PHE A 129 8.16 1.53 0.12
C PHE A 129 7.19 0.65 -0.67
N LEU A 130 7.69 -0.40 -1.30
CA LEU A 130 6.88 -1.36 -2.04
C LEU A 130 7.23 -2.77 -1.58
N ARG A 131 6.23 -3.51 -1.09
CA ARG A 131 6.28 -4.98 -0.98
C ARG A 131 5.50 -5.62 -2.11
N GLY A 132 6.08 -6.62 -2.76
CA GLY A 132 5.40 -7.49 -3.71
C GLY A 132 5.62 -8.95 -3.35
N THR A 133 4.54 -9.73 -3.32
CA THR A 133 4.58 -11.19 -3.13
C THR A 133 3.86 -11.91 -4.24
N ILE A 134 4.31 -13.12 -4.52
CA ILE A 134 3.60 -14.06 -5.39
C ILE A 134 3.54 -15.42 -4.71
N LYS A 135 2.34 -15.99 -4.64
CA LYS A 135 2.10 -17.37 -4.26
C LYS A 135 1.74 -18.20 -5.48
N GLN A 136 2.12 -19.47 -5.47
CA GLN A 136 1.73 -20.46 -6.46
C GLN A 136 0.98 -21.57 -5.73
N ASN A 137 -0.29 -21.78 -6.09
CA ASN A 137 -1.16 -22.76 -5.43
C ASN A 137 -1.11 -22.64 -3.89
N ASN A 138 -1.26 -21.41 -3.38
CA ASN A 138 -1.19 -21.03 -1.96
C ASN A 138 0.19 -21.11 -1.29
N GLU A 139 1.24 -21.53 -1.99
CA GLU A 139 2.61 -21.54 -1.45
C GLU A 139 3.39 -20.31 -1.88
N LEU A 140 4.06 -19.65 -0.93
CA LEU A 140 4.86 -18.46 -1.23
C LEU A 140 6.03 -18.82 -2.16
N LEU A 141 6.14 -18.08 -3.27
CA LEU A 141 7.14 -18.35 -4.31
C LEU A 141 8.24 -17.27 -4.33
N ARG A 142 7.85 -16.00 -4.21
CA ARG A 142 8.78 -14.85 -4.14
C ARG A 142 8.22 -13.72 -3.29
N ILE A 143 9.13 -13.00 -2.64
CA ILE A 143 8.94 -11.75 -1.91
C ILE A 143 9.98 -10.75 -2.41
N VAL A 144 9.58 -9.50 -2.61
CA VAL A 144 10.49 -8.39 -2.87
C VAL A 144 10.00 -7.15 -2.15
N ASP A 145 10.90 -6.51 -1.41
CA ASP A 145 10.72 -5.17 -0.87
C ASP A 145 11.69 -4.20 -1.56
N LEU A 146 11.18 -3.03 -1.94
CA LEU A 146 11.94 -1.94 -2.54
C LEU A 146 11.66 -0.66 -1.78
N THR A 147 12.68 0.16 -1.56
CA THR A 147 12.50 1.55 -1.11
C THR A 147 13.22 2.51 -2.03
N GLY A 148 12.76 3.75 -2.05
CA GLY A 148 13.43 4.81 -2.79
C GLY A 148 12.53 6.00 -3.07
N GLN A 149 12.71 6.64 -4.22
CA GLN A 149 11.90 7.76 -4.67
C GLN A 149 11.31 7.48 -6.04
N ILE A 150 10.09 7.97 -6.26
CA ILE A 150 9.45 8.02 -7.57
C ILE A 150 9.16 9.46 -7.94
N HIS A 151 9.22 9.75 -9.23
CA HIS A 151 8.74 10.99 -9.80
C HIS A 151 7.62 10.68 -10.78
N ARG A 152 6.54 11.47 -10.75
CA ARG A 152 5.40 11.36 -11.64
C ARG A 152 4.89 12.73 -12.05
N LYS A 153 4.24 12.82 -13.22
CA LYS A 153 3.70 14.09 -13.73
C LYS A 153 2.41 14.54 -13.05
N THR A 154 1.68 13.60 -12.45
CA THR A 154 0.34 13.80 -11.88
C THR A 154 -0.02 12.60 -11.00
N SER A 155 -0.92 12.79 -10.03
CA SER A 155 -1.50 11.70 -9.24
C SER A 155 -2.48 10.86 -10.04
N PHE A 156 -3.21 11.48 -10.97
CA PHE A 156 -4.23 10.83 -11.79
C PHE A 156 -4.14 11.19 -13.26
N LEU A 157 -4.59 10.26 -14.10
CA LEU A 157 -4.84 10.57 -15.49
C LEU A 157 -6.12 11.38 -15.62
N THR A 158 -6.13 12.32 -16.55
CA THR A 158 -7.29 13.16 -16.87
C THR A 158 -7.54 13.10 -18.37
N SER A 159 -8.65 13.69 -18.83
CA SER A 159 -8.93 13.83 -20.28
C SER A 159 -7.79 14.55 -21.02
N THR A 160 -7.13 15.50 -20.34
CA THR A 160 -5.96 16.23 -20.84
C THR A 160 -4.64 15.48 -20.63
N ILE A 161 -4.47 14.78 -19.50
CA ILE A 161 -3.26 14.02 -19.16
C ILE A 161 -3.51 12.52 -19.35
N LYS A 162 -3.38 12.05 -20.59
CA LYS A 162 -3.67 10.65 -20.96
C LYS A 162 -2.58 9.64 -20.58
N LYS A 163 -1.36 10.11 -20.27
CA LYS A 163 -0.22 9.25 -19.93
C LYS A 163 0.62 9.89 -18.84
N ASN A 164 0.98 9.09 -17.84
CA ASN A 164 1.95 9.48 -16.84
C ASN A 164 3.36 9.01 -17.25
N LYS A 165 4.37 9.84 -16.99
CA LYS A 165 5.78 9.47 -17.14
C LYS A 165 6.35 9.31 -15.75
N TYR A 166 6.94 8.14 -15.48
CA TYR A 166 7.52 7.81 -14.19
C TYR A 166 9.05 7.76 -14.29
N LYS A 167 9.72 8.29 -13.27
CA LYS A 167 11.12 7.97 -12.96
C LYS A 167 11.17 7.27 -11.61
N ALA A 168 12.18 6.45 -11.39
CA ALA A 168 12.39 5.81 -10.10
C ALA A 168 13.87 5.75 -9.76
N SER A 169 14.16 6.05 -8.49
CA SER A 169 15.43 5.79 -7.85
C SER A 169 15.18 4.77 -6.75
N VAL A 170 15.82 3.60 -6.81
CA VAL A 170 15.75 2.57 -5.77
C VAL A 170 16.99 2.69 -4.90
N SER A 171 16.79 2.82 -3.59
CA SER A 171 17.85 2.99 -2.60
C SER A 171 18.17 1.68 -1.88
N ASN A 172 17.16 0.89 -1.52
CA ASN A 172 17.34 -0.39 -0.85
C ASN A 172 16.44 -1.45 -1.47
N ILE A 173 16.97 -2.67 -1.52
CA ILE A 173 16.23 -3.86 -1.94
C ILE A 173 16.47 -4.99 -0.96
N ARG A 174 15.42 -5.76 -0.68
CA ARG A 174 15.55 -7.13 -0.18
C ARG A 174 14.60 -8.03 -0.92
N LYS A 175 15.03 -9.24 -1.26
CA LYS A 175 14.19 -10.18 -1.99
C LYS A 175 14.56 -11.61 -1.69
N ALA A 176 13.56 -12.47 -1.70
CA ALA A 176 13.71 -13.89 -1.49
C ALA A 176 12.80 -14.63 -2.45
N GLY A 177 13.31 -15.69 -3.05
CA GLY A 177 12.46 -16.70 -3.67
C GLY A 177 13.10 -17.44 -4.82
N LYS A 178 12.29 -18.27 -5.48
CA LYS A 178 12.76 -19.20 -6.50
C LYS A 178 13.29 -18.44 -7.71
N VAL A 179 14.52 -18.73 -8.11
CA VAL A 179 15.12 -18.17 -9.33
C VAL A 179 14.92 -19.17 -10.45
N PHE A 180 13.90 -18.95 -11.25
CA PHE A 180 13.82 -19.62 -12.54
C PHE A 180 14.73 -18.89 -13.53
N SER A 181 15.43 -19.64 -14.39
CA SER A 181 15.95 -19.05 -15.62
C SER A 181 14.77 -18.49 -16.42
N SER A 182 14.95 -17.31 -17.02
CA SER A 182 13.88 -16.58 -17.74
C SER A 182 13.24 -17.34 -18.90
N ASN A 183 13.85 -18.46 -19.30
CA ASN A 183 13.44 -19.31 -20.40
C ASN A 183 12.62 -20.52 -19.94
N LYS A 184 12.38 -20.69 -18.63
CA LYS A 184 11.57 -21.78 -18.08
C LYS A 184 10.08 -21.41 -18.01
N ILE A 185 9.30 -22.45 -18.25
CA ILE A 185 7.83 -22.55 -18.37
C ILE A 185 7.07 -22.05 -17.12
N GLU A 186 7.74 -21.94 -15.97
CA GLU A 186 7.14 -21.69 -14.64
C GLU A 186 7.26 -20.23 -14.15
N TYR A 187 7.85 -19.33 -14.95
CA TYR A 187 8.13 -17.96 -14.53
C TYR A 187 6.92 -17.02 -14.72
N PHE A 188 5.95 -17.03 -13.80
CA PHE A 188 4.90 -16.02 -13.78
C PHE A 188 5.42 -14.71 -13.18
N ARG A 189 5.66 -13.66 -13.98
CA ARG A 189 6.33 -12.44 -13.50
C ARG A 189 5.52 -11.64 -12.48
N LEU A 190 6.21 -10.94 -11.56
CA LEU A 190 5.60 -9.84 -10.82
C LEU A 190 5.39 -8.62 -11.77
N PHE A 191 4.56 -7.68 -11.32
CA PHE A 191 4.39 -6.39 -12.00
C PHE A 191 5.68 -5.56 -11.98
N THR A 192 5.75 -4.63 -12.91
CA THR A 192 6.75 -3.57 -12.97
C THR A 192 6.31 -2.39 -12.10
N LEU A 193 7.24 -1.50 -11.71
CA LEU A 193 6.87 -0.27 -10.99
C LEU A 193 5.84 0.55 -11.77
N LYS A 194 5.99 0.65 -13.09
CA LYS A 194 5.05 1.36 -13.97
C LYS A 194 3.63 0.78 -13.89
N GLU A 195 3.50 -0.55 -13.87
CA GLU A 195 2.20 -1.23 -13.78
C GLU A 195 1.51 -1.01 -12.44
N ILE A 196 2.28 -0.99 -11.34
CA ILE A 196 1.78 -0.72 -9.99
C ILE A 196 1.35 0.74 -9.87
N LEU A 197 2.21 1.67 -10.30
CA LEU A 197 1.92 3.12 -10.26
C LEU A 197 0.73 3.50 -11.15
N TYR A 198 0.58 2.85 -12.30
CA TYR A 198 -0.58 3.04 -13.16
C TYR A 198 -1.88 2.61 -12.46
N ARG A 199 -1.87 1.47 -11.76
CA ARG A 199 -3.02 0.99 -10.98
C ARG A 199 -3.34 1.90 -9.80
N ALA A 200 -2.33 2.49 -9.19
CA ALA A 200 -2.52 3.50 -8.15
C ALA A 200 -3.29 4.73 -8.68
N THR A 201 -3.24 5.05 -9.98
CA THR A 201 -4.01 6.19 -10.54
C THR A 201 -5.51 5.93 -10.73
N LEU A 202 -5.99 4.71 -10.46
CA LEU A 202 -7.38 4.31 -10.72
C LEU A 202 -8.33 4.80 -9.63
N ILE A 203 -8.64 6.09 -9.60
CA ILE A 203 -9.68 6.65 -8.71
C ILE A 203 -11.07 6.67 -9.35
N GLY A 204 -11.15 6.60 -10.68
CA GLY A 204 -12.37 6.79 -11.47
C GLY A 204 -13.17 5.54 -11.84
N ILE A 205 -14.50 5.70 -11.83
CA ILE A 205 -15.47 4.84 -12.52
C ILE A 205 -16.34 5.68 -13.48
N GLU A 206 -16.84 5.07 -14.56
CA GLU A 206 -17.81 5.75 -15.43
C GLU A 206 -19.20 5.70 -14.79
N TYR A 207 -19.62 6.75 -14.09
CA TYR A 207 -20.83 6.75 -13.24
C TYR A 207 -22.10 6.23 -13.95
N LYS A 208 -22.22 6.45 -15.26
CA LYS A 208 -23.36 5.96 -16.06
C LYS A 208 -23.54 4.43 -16.01
N ASN A 209 -22.45 3.69 -15.83
CA ASN A 209 -22.42 2.23 -15.82
C ASN A 209 -22.56 1.63 -14.41
N TYR A 210 -22.78 2.44 -13.37
CA TYR A 210 -22.82 1.97 -11.99
C TYR A 210 -24.05 2.50 -11.25
N ASN A 211 -24.54 1.71 -10.31
CA ASN A 211 -25.50 2.13 -9.30
C ASN A 211 -24.74 2.57 -8.05
N PHE A 212 -25.27 3.56 -7.33
CA PHE A 212 -24.65 4.14 -6.14
C PHE A 212 -25.61 4.08 -4.97
N TYR A 213 -25.08 3.70 -3.81
CA TYR A 213 -25.84 3.57 -2.58
C TYR A 213 -25.08 4.29 -1.47
N LYS A 214 -25.79 5.06 -0.65
CA LYS A 214 -25.21 5.62 0.55
C LYS A 214 -25.01 4.48 1.55
N GLY A 215 -23.81 4.34 2.09
CA GLY A 215 -23.58 3.51 3.26
C GLY A 215 -24.02 4.23 4.53
N GLU A 216 -24.06 3.50 5.63
CA GLU A 216 -24.05 4.11 6.96
C GLU A 216 -22.85 5.07 7.05
N ASN A 217 -23.09 6.27 7.57
CA ASN A 217 -22.03 7.27 7.70
C ASN A 217 -20.98 6.72 8.67
N ILE A 218 -19.71 6.81 8.26
CA ILE A 218 -18.60 6.37 9.11
C ILE A 218 -18.46 7.35 10.28
N ASP A 219 -18.68 8.64 10.04
CA ASP A 219 -18.74 9.75 11.00
C ASP A 219 -19.46 10.92 10.29
N SER A 220 -19.90 11.93 11.03
CA SER A 220 -20.32 13.26 10.53
C SER A 220 -19.33 13.89 9.53
N LEU A 221 -18.04 13.57 9.64
CA LEU A 221 -16.97 14.12 8.78
C LEU A 221 -16.89 13.45 7.40
N TYR A 222 -17.36 12.21 7.24
CA TYR A 222 -17.13 11.42 6.04
C TYR A 222 -18.38 10.67 5.59
N THR A 223 -18.64 10.68 4.28
CA THR A 223 -19.68 9.85 3.67
C THR A 223 -19.06 8.65 2.96
N LYS A 224 -19.57 7.45 3.26
CA LYS A 224 -19.25 6.23 2.51
C LYS A 224 -20.27 6.02 1.41
N ILE A 225 -19.83 5.90 0.16
CA ILE A 225 -20.69 5.64 -1.00
C ILE A 225 -20.28 4.32 -1.63
N TYR A 226 -21.18 3.33 -1.59
CA TYR A 226 -21.01 2.08 -2.30
C TYR A 226 -21.38 2.22 -3.77
N PHE A 227 -20.73 1.43 -4.62
CA PHE A 227 -21.11 1.30 -6.02
C PHE A 227 -21.10 -0.16 -6.49
N THR A 228 -22.02 -0.48 -7.40
CA THR A 228 -22.07 -1.78 -8.08
C THR A 228 -22.24 -1.56 -9.58
N ALA A 229 -21.52 -2.33 -10.39
CA ALA A 229 -21.69 -2.28 -11.84
C ALA A 229 -23.13 -2.64 -12.24
N LYS A 230 -23.67 -1.95 -13.24
CA LYS A 230 -24.93 -2.32 -13.90
C LYS A 230 -24.72 -3.53 -14.79
N GLU A 231 -25.81 -4.20 -15.14
CA GLU A 231 -25.79 -5.26 -16.16
C GLU A 231 -25.10 -4.77 -17.45
N ASN A 232 -24.31 -5.65 -18.09
CA ASN A 232 -23.53 -5.38 -19.30
C ASN A 232 -22.40 -4.36 -19.17
N THR A 233 -22.01 -3.97 -17.95
CA THR A 233 -20.82 -3.13 -17.74
C THR A 233 -19.55 -3.91 -18.13
N ASN A 234 -18.75 -3.34 -19.04
CA ASN A 234 -17.43 -3.88 -19.34
C ASN A 234 -16.55 -3.86 -18.08
N ASN A 235 -15.99 -5.02 -17.71
CA ASN A 235 -15.23 -5.24 -16.47
C ASN A 235 -16.03 -4.86 -15.22
N PRO A 236 -17.09 -5.61 -14.89
CA PRO A 236 -17.94 -5.31 -13.75
C PRO A 236 -17.11 -5.38 -12.45
N ARG A 237 -17.32 -4.38 -11.61
CA ARG A 237 -16.71 -4.26 -10.29
C ARG A 237 -17.72 -3.63 -9.34
N GLU A 238 -17.47 -3.85 -8.08
CA GLU A 238 -18.17 -3.21 -6.97
C GLU A 238 -17.15 -2.63 -6.01
N GLY A 239 -17.61 -1.86 -5.04
CA GLY A 239 -16.73 -1.29 -4.05
C GLY A 239 -17.34 -0.06 -3.42
N PHE A 240 -16.48 0.84 -2.95
CA PHE A 240 -16.92 2.06 -2.31
C PHE A 240 -15.90 3.19 -2.40
N TYR A 241 -16.40 4.39 -2.19
CA TYR A 241 -15.65 5.61 -1.91
C TYR A 241 -15.85 6.03 -0.46
N ILE A 242 -14.83 6.66 0.12
CA ILE A 242 -14.95 7.45 1.34
C ILE A 242 -14.63 8.89 0.98
N ILE A 243 -15.59 9.79 1.22
CA ILE A 243 -15.56 11.17 0.77
C ILE A 243 -15.63 12.08 1.99
N ASN A 244 -14.74 13.06 2.06
CA ASN A 244 -14.74 14.11 3.06
C ASN A 244 -15.90 15.08 2.81
N ASN A 245 -16.76 15.26 3.81
CA ASN A 245 -17.96 16.11 3.71
C ASN A 245 -17.64 17.61 3.66
N THR A 246 -16.42 18.02 4.08
CA THR A 246 -16.00 19.43 4.09
C THR A 246 -15.52 19.92 2.71
N ASP A 247 -14.70 19.14 2.03
CA ASP A 247 -14.02 19.55 0.79
C ASP A 247 -14.28 18.61 -0.41
N ASN A 248 -15.12 17.58 -0.24
CA ASN A 248 -15.42 16.55 -1.22
C ASN A 248 -14.19 15.75 -1.69
N ALA A 249 -13.10 15.71 -0.93
CA ALA A 249 -11.96 14.86 -1.26
C ALA A 249 -12.30 13.38 -1.05
N ILE A 250 -11.94 12.53 -2.02
CA ILE A 250 -11.98 11.07 -1.87
C ILE A 250 -10.76 10.65 -1.01
N LEU A 251 -11.02 10.23 0.22
CA LEU A 251 -9.99 9.78 1.15
C LEU A 251 -9.60 8.32 0.91
N SER A 252 -10.54 7.51 0.40
CA SER A 252 -10.26 6.15 -0.02
C SER A 252 -11.17 5.69 -1.13
N VAL A 253 -10.63 4.80 -1.96
CA VAL A 253 -11.39 4.02 -2.92
C VAL A 253 -11.03 2.55 -2.79
N TYR A 254 -12.06 1.71 -2.81
CA TYR A 254 -11.93 0.27 -2.86
C TYR A 254 -12.66 -0.27 -4.08
N TYR A 255 -12.01 -1.21 -4.78
CA TYR A 255 -12.60 -2.00 -5.86
C TYR A 255 -12.47 -3.48 -5.55
N HIS A 256 -13.56 -4.18 -5.76
CA HIS A 256 -13.62 -5.62 -5.82
C HIS A 256 -14.15 -6.03 -7.20
N SER A 257 -13.49 -7.00 -7.82
CA SER A 257 -14.04 -7.68 -8.99
C SER A 257 -13.89 -9.17 -8.77
N LYS A 258 -15.01 -9.88 -8.85
CA LYS A 258 -15.08 -11.33 -8.80
C LYS A 258 -15.60 -11.82 -10.12
N ASN A 259 -14.75 -12.52 -10.84
CA ASN A 259 -15.17 -13.22 -12.04
C ASN A 259 -15.30 -14.70 -11.68
N ASP A 260 -16.47 -15.26 -11.95
CA ASP A 260 -16.62 -16.70 -11.89
C ASP A 260 -15.85 -17.38 -13.05
N ARG A 261 -15.68 -18.70 -13.00
CA ARG A 261 -14.97 -19.44 -14.06
C ARG A 261 -15.71 -19.45 -15.40
N ASN A 262 -17.01 -19.24 -15.38
CA ASN A 262 -17.93 -19.27 -16.51
C ASN A 262 -18.17 -17.88 -17.12
N SER A 263 -17.52 -16.85 -16.58
CA SER A 263 -17.71 -15.43 -16.89
C SER A 263 -17.36 -15.04 -18.34
N GLY A 264 -16.95 -16.00 -19.17
CA GLY A 264 -16.57 -15.75 -20.56
C GLY A 264 -15.34 -14.85 -20.71
N LEU A 265 -14.62 -14.54 -19.63
CA LEU A 265 -13.50 -13.62 -19.68
C LEU A 265 -12.39 -14.12 -20.62
N PRO A 266 -11.88 -13.25 -21.52
CA PRO A 266 -10.88 -13.64 -22.49
C PRO A 266 -9.57 -13.96 -21.81
N PHE A 267 -8.92 -15.02 -22.27
CA PHE A 267 -7.55 -15.33 -21.89
C PHE A 267 -6.58 -14.41 -22.64
N THR A 268 -5.53 -13.99 -21.94
CA THR A 268 -4.30 -13.54 -22.59
C THR A 268 -3.45 -14.76 -22.90
N SER A 269 -2.96 -14.88 -24.14
CA SER A 269 -2.16 -16.03 -24.58
C SER A 269 -0.78 -15.61 -25.07
N LYS A 270 0.26 -16.35 -24.70
CA LYS A 270 1.63 -16.15 -25.19
C LYS A 270 2.43 -17.45 -25.12
N TYR A 271 3.17 -17.79 -26.18
CA TYR A 271 4.06 -18.97 -26.23
C TYR A 271 3.42 -20.30 -25.78
N GLY A 272 2.13 -20.49 -26.08
CA GLY A 272 1.35 -21.68 -25.71
C GLY A 272 0.85 -21.70 -24.26
N PHE A 273 1.05 -20.61 -23.51
CA PHE A 273 0.42 -20.39 -22.21
C PHE A 273 -0.79 -19.49 -22.38
N LYS A 274 -1.80 -19.66 -21.54
CA LYS A 274 -2.93 -18.75 -21.45
C LYS A 274 -3.23 -18.44 -19.99
N TRP A 275 -3.55 -17.19 -19.68
CA TRP A 275 -3.88 -16.77 -18.31
C TRP A 275 -4.95 -15.69 -18.29
N ARG A 276 -5.65 -15.58 -17.16
CA ARG A 276 -6.62 -14.50 -16.89
C ARG A 276 -6.71 -14.20 -15.40
N VAL A 277 -7.08 -12.96 -15.08
CA VAL A 277 -7.35 -12.54 -13.71
C VAL A 277 -8.75 -13.02 -13.33
N MET A 278 -8.84 -13.85 -12.30
CA MET A 278 -10.10 -14.39 -11.79
C MET A 278 -10.77 -13.42 -10.84
N ASN A 279 -10.00 -12.81 -9.95
CA ASN A 279 -10.50 -11.78 -9.05
C ASN A 279 -9.38 -10.81 -8.71
N TYR A 280 -9.77 -9.61 -8.30
CA TYR A 280 -8.84 -8.65 -7.75
C TYR A 280 -9.50 -7.75 -6.71
N ASN A 281 -8.66 -7.27 -5.79
CA ASN A 281 -8.97 -6.22 -4.83
C ASN A 281 -7.97 -5.09 -5.03
N ILE A 282 -8.47 -3.86 -5.08
CA ILE A 282 -7.64 -2.66 -5.13
C ILE A 282 -8.15 -1.70 -4.06
N ALA A 283 -7.31 -1.34 -3.11
CA ALA A 283 -7.59 -0.29 -2.14
C ALA A 283 -6.56 0.83 -2.31
N ILE A 284 -7.00 2.07 -2.37
CA ILE A 284 -6.12 3.24 -2.46
C ILE A 284 -6.59 4.26 -1.43
N SER A 285 -5.67 4.75 -0.62
CA SER A 285 -5.92 5.76 0.41
C SER A 285 -5.12 7.02 0.11
N TYR A 286 -5.69 8.15 0.52
CA TYR A 286 -5.13 9.48 0.33
C TYR A 286 -5.07 10.20 1.67
N SER A 287 -3.96 10.89 1.90
CA SER A 287 -3.76 11.71 3.09
C SER A 287 -3.48 13.15 2.68
N TYR A 288 -3.98 14.11 3.46
CA TYR A 288 -3.70 15.51 3.22
C TYR A 288 -2.22 15.81 3.48
N ASN A 289 -1.57 16.46 2.53
CA ASN A 289 -0.20 16.94 2.67
C ASN A 289 -0.22 18.46 2.86
N SER A 290 0.20 18.91 4.04
CA SER A 290 0.23 20.33 4.42
C SER A 290 1.19 21.16 3.58
N SER A 291 2.34 20.61 3.19
CA SER A 291 3.35 21.30 2.38
C SER A 291 2.85 21.61 0.97
N LEU A 292 2.16 20.66 0.33
CA LEU A 292 1.57 20.82 -1.00
C LEU A 292 0.17 21.43 -0.96
N LYS A 293 -0.48 21.46 0.22
CA LYS A 293 -1.90 21.81 0.41
C LYS A 293 -2.82 20.99 -0.49
N LYS A 294 -2.52 19.71 -0.64
CA LYS A 294 -3.22 18.75 -1.51
C LYS A 294 -3.25 17.39 -0.86
N TYR A 295 -4.25 16.58 -1.20
CA TYR A 295 -4.24 15.15 -0.91
C TYR A 295 -3.27 14.43 -1.86
N THR A 296 -2.46 13.55 -1.28
CA THR A 296 -1.55 12.66 -2.00
C THR A 296 -1.84 11.21 -1.63
N GLN A 297 -1.49 10.28 -2.52
CA GLN A 297 -1.59 8.85 -2.20
C GLN A 297 -0.70 8.53 -1.00
N SER A 298 -1.22 7.76 -0.05
CA SER A 298 -0.47 7.36 1.15
C SER A 298 -0.26 5.85 1.19
N ASN A 299 -1.27 5.09 0.81
CA ASN A 299 -1.23 3.63 0.83
C ASN A 299 -2.04 3.05 -0.34
N CYS A 300 -1.47 2.09 -1.06
CA CYS A 300 -2.17 1.30 -2.07
C CYS A 300 -1.96 -0.19 -1.83
N VAL A 301 -3.06 -0.94 -1.81
CA VAL A 301 -3.07 -2.40 -1.70
C VAL A 301 -3.65 -2.98 -2.98
N PHE A 302 -2.92 -3.90 -3.61
CA PHE A 302 -3.40 -4.60 -4.80
C PHE A 302 -3.27 -6.11 -4.62
N LYS A 303 -4.38 -6.83 -4.66
CA LYS A 303 -4.43 -8.30 -4.55
C LYS A 303 -5.04 -8.85 -5.83
N TYR A 304 -4.39 -9.82 -6.47
CA TYR A 304 -4.85 -10.44 -7.72
C TYR A 304 -4.79 -11.95 -7.61
N ASN A 305 -5.86 -12.63 -8.01
CA ASN A 305 -5.85 -14.06 -8.26
C ASN A 305 -5.84 -14.30 -9.78
N VAL A 306 -4.85 -15.05 -10.25
CA VAL A 306 -4.65 -15.36 -11.67
C VAL A 306 -4.67 -16.87 -11.85
N GLU A 307 -5.41 -17.34 -12.84
CA GLU A 307 -5.23 -18.71 -13.30
C GLU A 307 -4.42 -18.72 -14.60
N LEU A 308 -3.48 -19.66 -14.66
CA LEU A 308 -2.64 -19.91 -15.80
C LEU A 308 -2.80 -21.37 -16.22
N PHE A 309 -2.92 -21.57 -17.52
CA PHE A 309 -2.84 -22.89 -18.15
C PHE A 309 -1.58 -22.95 -19.00
N ASP A 310 -0.83 -24.04 -18.83
CA ASP A 310 0.32 -24.35 -19.66
C ASP A 310 -0.09 -24.97 -21.02
N ARG A 311 0.91 -25.37 -21.80
CA ARG A 311 0.73 -25.99 -23.12
C ARG A 311 -0.02 -27.33 -23.07
N ASN A 312 0.02 -28.00 -21.93
CA ASN A 312 -0.66 -29.27 -21.67
C ASN A 312 -2.03 -29.06 -21.00
N ASN A 313 -2.52 -27.83 -20.95
CA ASN A 313 -3.72 -27.42 -20.20
C ASN A 313 -3.65 -27.75 -18.70
N LYS A 314 -2.46 -27.92 -18.12
CA LYS A 314 -2.32 -28.00 -16.67
C LYS A 314 -2.56 -26.62 -16.07
N ARG A 315 -3.43 -26.57 -15.06
CA ARG A 315 -3.82 -25.36 -14.36
C ARG A 315 -2.90 -25.08 -13.17
N THR A 316 -2.50 -23.82 -13.03
CA THR A 316 -1.79 -23.27 -11.87
C THR A 316 -2.46 -21.97 -11.45
N VAL A 317 -2.61 -21.74 -10.14
CA VAL A 317 -3.14 -20.50 -9.59
C VAL A 317 -2.00 -19.68 -9.01
N TYR A 318 -2.00 -18.38 -9.30
CA TYR A 318 -1.09 -17.42 -8.71
C TYR A 318 -1.86 -16.35 -7.96
N ASP A 319 -1.44 -16.09 -6.73
CA ASP A 319 -1.89 -14.93 -5.96
C ASP A 319 -0.78 -13.90 -5.94
N LEU A 320 -1.08 -12.67 -6.34
CA LEU A 320 -0.13 -11.56 -6.38
C LEU A 320 -0.63 -10.48 -5.43
N ASP A 321 0.17 -10.15 -4.42
CA ASP A 321 -0.13 -9.09 -3.47
C ASP A 321 0.93 -8.01 -3.52
N TYR A 322 0.49 -6.77 -3.48
CA TYR A 322 1.33 -5.59 -3.50
C TYR A 322 0.86 -4.58 -2.45
N GLN A 323 1.80 -4.09 -1.64
CA GLN A 323 1.61 -2.96 -0.73
C GLN A 323 2.55 -1.83 -1.15
N LEU A 324 2.00 -0.70 -1.58
CA LEU A 324 2.75 0.50 -1.92
C LEU A 324 2.44 1.59 -0.89
N LEU A 325 3.45 1.97 -0.11
CA LEU A 325 3.39 3.06 0.85
C LEU A 325 4.11 4.26 0.24
N LEU A 326 3.52 5.44 0.38
CA LEU A 326 3.98 6.69 -0.23
C LEU A 326 4.04 7.80 0.81
N SER A 327 5.11 8.59 0.79
CA SER A 327 5.34 9.63 1.79
C SER A 327 6.24 10.74 1.26
N ASN A 328 6.28 11.85 2.00
CA ASN A 328 7.19 12.97 1.77
C ASN A 328 7.15 13.50 0.32
N PRO A 329 5.96 13.88 -0.20
CA PRO A 329 5.85 14.42 -1.54
C PRO A 329 6.51 15.80 -1.62
N THR A 330 7.22 16.06 -2.71
CA THR A 330 7.96 17.29 -2.99
C THR A 330 7.90 17.64 -4.47
N THR A 331 8.11 18.91 -4.82
CA THR A 331 8.17 19.38 -6.21
C THR A 331 9.53 19.13 -6.87
N SER A 332 10.54 18.69 -6.11
CA SER A 332 11.87 18.38 -6.64
C SER A 332 11.83 17.21 -7.63
N ASP A 333 12.62 17.27 -8.71
CA ASP A 333 12.84 16.14 -9.63
C ASP A 333 13.85 15.14 -9.02
N ILE A 334 13.94 13.95 -9.59
CA ILE A 334 14.89 12.90 -9.16
C ILE A 334 15.76 12.41 -10.33
N THR A 335 16.95 11.96 -9.97
CA THR A 335 17.82 11.18 -10.86
C THR A 335 17.40 9.71 -10.82
N SER A 336 17.03 9.16 -11.98
CA SER A 336 16.61 7.75 -12.09
C SER A 336 17.84 6.84 -12.07
N ASN A 337 17.82 5.79 -11.24
CA ASN A 337 18.86 4.74 -11.25
C ASN A 337 18.29 3.35 -11.65
N THR A 338 16.98 3.24 -11.85
CA THR A 338 16.32 2.01 -12.27
C THR A 338 15.27 2.29 -13.34
N SER A 339 14.96 1.28 -14.13
CA SER A 339 13.87 1.34 -15.11
C SER A 339 12.55 0.96 -14.46
N VAL A 340 11.55 1.84 -14.59
CA VAL A 340 10.17 1.57 -14.13
C VAL A 340 9.47 0.46 -14.92
N THR A 341 10.01 0.03 -16.06
CA THR A 341 9.49 -1.07 -16.88
C THR A 341 10.18 -2.41 -16.61
N LYS A 342 11.22 -2.44 -15.77
CA LYS A 342 11.83 -3.71 -15.30
C LYS A 342 10.86 -4.35 -14.30
N GLU A 343 10.71 -5.67 -14.37
CA GLU A 343 9.98 -6.42 -13.35
C GLU A 343 10.61 -6.18 -11.98
N ILE A 344 9.80 -5.94 -10.95
CA ILE A 344 10.31 -5.57 -9.62
C ILE A 344 11.27 -6.61 -9.02
N PHE A 345 11.02 -7.91 -9.23
CA PHE A 345 11.91 -8.97 -8.74
C PHE A 345 13.27 -8.97 -9.45
N LYS A 346 13.32 -8.47 -10.69
CA LYS A 346 14.54 -8.37 -11.49
C LYS A 346 15.30 -7.07 -11.28
N ILE A 347 14.77 -6.13 -10.50
CA ILE A 347 15.52 -4.93 -10.12
C ILE A 347 16.76 -5.33 -9.33
N GLU A 348 17.87 -4.70 -9.66
CA GLU A 348 19.15 -4.82 -8.98
C GLU A 348 19.32 -3.63 -8.05
N GLY A 349 20.03 -3.83 -6.95
CA GLY A 349 20.24 -2.80 -5.94
C GLY A 349 21.01 -3.36 -4.76
N ALA A 350 21.45 -2.47 -3.87
CA ALA A 350 22.14 -2.84 -2.66
C ALA A 350 21.15 -3.30 -1.58
N TYR A 351 21.58 -4.31 -0.82
CA TYR A 351 20.96 -4.66 0.44
C TYR A 351 21.71 -3.95 1.56
N ASN A 352 20.99 -3.25 2.43
CA ASN A 352 21.55 -2.55 3.58
C ASN A 352 20.89 -3.08 4.86
N GLU A 353 21.63 -3.86 5.63
CA GLU A 353 21.14 -4.49 6.86
C GLU A 353 20.69 -3.47 7.89
N GLU A 354 21.49 -2.44 8.12
CA GLU A 354 21.17 -1.39 9.07
C GLU A 354 19.89 -0.66 8.70
N PHE A 355 19.69 -0.38 7.40
CA PHE A 355 18.45 0.21 6.91
C PHE A 355 17.26 -0.68 7.24
N TRP A 356 17.34 -1.98 6.96
CA TRP A 356 16.22 -2.90 7.19
C TRP A 356 15.94 -3.15 8.68
N LYS A 357 16.95 -3.03 9.54
CA LYS A 357 16.78 -3.01 10.99
C LYS A 357 16.08 -1.70 11.42
N LYS A 358 16.55 -0.55 10.91
CA LYS A 358 16.13 0.81 11.30
C LYS A 358 14.81 1.33 10.70
N GLN A 359 14.42 0.85 9.53
CA GLN A 359 13.35 1.44 8.71
C GLN A 359 12.38 0.38 8.19
N ASN A 360 12.01 -0.58 9.04
CA ASN A 360 11.08 -1.65 8.67
C ASN A 360 9.62 -1.15 8.67
N GLN A 361 9.29 -0.27 7.71
CA GLN A 361 7.98 0.38 7.56
C GLN A 361 6.81 -0.61 7.46
N LEU A 362 7.08 -1.86 7.07
CA LEU A 362 6.12 -2.94 7.02
C LEU A 362 6.76 -4.28 7.46
N LEU A 363 6.32 -4.80 8.60
CA LEU A 363 6.81 -6.06 9.13
C LEU A 363 6.53 -7.26 8.21
N LEU A 364 7.46 -8.21 8.16
CA LEU A 364 7.22 -9.52 7.53
C LEU A 364 6.21 -10.32 8.36
N THR A 365 5.31 -11.04 7.68
CA THR A 365 4.40 -12.01 8.31
C THR A 365 5.16 -13.25 8.76
N GLU A 366 4.57 -14.07 9.62
CA GLU A 366 5.18 -15.34 10.03
C GLU A 366 5.37 -16.30 8.86
N GLU A 367 4.42 -16.32 7.91
CA GLU A 367 4.54 -17.07 6.66
C GLU A 367 5.77 -16.62 5.85
N MET A 368 5.96 -15.30 5.70
CA MET A 368 7.11 -14.75 4.98
C MET A 368 8.43 -15.09 5.66
N LYS A 369 8.49 -15.02 7.00
CA LYS A 369 9.68 -15.40 7.77
C LYS A 369 10.00 -16.89 7.60
N LYS A 370 8.98 -17.76 7.72
CA LYS A 370 9.13 -19.21 7.51
C LYS A 370 9.63 -19.52 6.11
N PHE A 371 9.04 -18.89 5.09
CA PHE A 371 9.47 -19.04 3.71
C PHE A 371 10.93 -18.62 3.51
N ILE A 372 11.32 -17.44 4.03
CA ILE A 372 12.71 -16.96 3.96
C ILE A 372 13.66 -17.96 4.62
N ASN A 373 13.31 -18.47 5.79
CA ASN A 373 14.12 -19.45 6.53
C ASN A 373 14.20 -20.80 5.79
N SER A 374 13.15 -21.21 5.07
CA SER A 374 13.17 -22.44 4.28
C SER A 374 14.04 -22.36 3.01
N LEU A 375 14.52 -21.16 2.65
CA LEU A 375 15.42 -21.01 1.49
C LEU A 375 16.87 -21.38 1.80
N GLN A 376 17.17 -21.80 3.04
CA GLN A 376 18.51 -22.24 3.41
C GLN A 376 18.91 -23.48 2.58
N ASP A 377 20.15 -23.46 2.09
CA ASP A 377 20.84 -24.55 1.36
C ASP A 377 20.31 -24.97 -0.03
N ASN A 378 19.31 -24.28 -0.59
CA ASN A 378 18.76 -24.64 -1.90
C ASN A 378 19.27 -23.75 -3.06
N LYS A 379 20.05 -24.35 -3.97
CA LYS A 379 20.62 -23.69 -5.17
C LYS A 379 19.57 -23.17 -6.16
N GLU A 380 18.31 -23.60 -6.08
CA GLU A 380 17.21 -23.08 -6.91
C GLU A 380 16.67 -21.71 -6.44
N TYR A 381 17.12 -21.22 -5.29
CA TYR A 381 16.60 -20.00 -4.67
C TYR A 381 17.67 -18.92 -4.57
N LYS A 382 17.24 -17.65 -4.63
CA LYS A 382 18.08 -16.49 -4.34
C LYS A 382 17.44 -15.69 -3.23
N ALA A 383 18.22 -15.50 -2.17
CA ALA A 383 17.96 -14.51 -1.15
C ALA A 383 19.00 -13.38 -1.30
N ILE A 384 18.51 -12.15 -1.42
CA ILE A 384 19.27 -10.95 -1.09
C ILE A 384 18.62 -10.41 0.19
N LEU A 385 19.06 -10.95 1.32
CA LEU A 385 18.66 -10.63 2.68
C LEU A 385 19.94 -10.63 3.53
N SER A 386 20.00 -9.88 4.63
CA SER A 386 21.05 -10.13 5.62
C SER A 386 20.83 -11.54 6.12
N LYS A 387 21.93 -12.27 6.25
CA LYS A 387 21.94 -13.44 7.11
C LYS A 387 21.77 -13.02 8.56
#